data_AF-A0AAW4VY09-F1
#
_entry.id   AF-A0AAW4VY09-F1
#
_cell.length_a   1.000
_cell.length_b   1.000
_cell.length_c   1.000
_cell.angle_alpha   90.00
_cell.angle_beta   90.00
_cell.angle_gamma   90.00
#
_symmetry.space_group_name_H-M   'P 1'
#
loop_
_entity.id
_entity.type
_entity.pdbx_description
1 polymer ?
#
loop_
_entity_poly.entity_id
_entity_poly.type
_entity_poly.pdbx_seq_one_letter_code
_entity_poly.pdbx_strand_id
1 'polypeptide(L)' 'TVHKDVTERLEKINQSLARRAREVLDLNKSERHIRGGMATRGKYEKIKKNTKAIQG' A
#
# COMPACT_ATOMS: atom_id res chain seq x y z
N THR A 1 -10.85 11.65 5.26
CA THR A 1 -10.22 10.36 4.92
C THR A 1 -9.27 10.01 6.05
N VAL A 2 -9.04 8.71 6.32
CA VAL A 2 -8.09 8.27 7.36
C VAL A 2 -6.71 8.91 7.18
N HIS A 3 -6.28 9.14 5.93
CA HIS A 3 -5.03 9.84 5.64
C HIS A 3 -4.95 11.22 6.33
N LYS A 4 -5.99 12.06 6.19
CA LYS A 4 -6.04 13.40 6.79
C LYS A 4 -5.98 13.36 8.32
N ASP A 5 -6.60 12.36 8.93
CA ASP A 5 -6.56 12.20 10.39
C ASP A 5 -5.15 11.84 10.86
N VAL A 6 -4.48 10.93 10.16
CA VAL A 6 -3.14 10.44 10.54
C VAL A 6 -2.02 11.44 10.21
N THR A 7 -2.13 12.21 9.12
CA THR A 7 -1.04 13.12 8.69
C THR A 7 -1.19 14.55 9.20
N GLU A 8 -2.41 15.02 9.49
CA GLU A 8 -2.63 16.43 9.88
C GLU A 8 -3.20 16.57 11.29
N ARG A 9 -4.24 15.81 11.63
CA ARG A 9 -4.95 15.99 12.91
C ARG A 9 -4.21 15.34 14.08
N LEU A 10 -3.61 14.17 13.84
CA LEU A 10 -2.89 13.41 14.85
C LEU A 10 -1.69 14.19 15.42
N GLU A 11 -0.98 14.96 14.59
CA GLU A 11 0.17 15.76 15.04
C GLU A 11 -0.25 16.87 16.02
N LYS A 12 -1.45 17.43 15.86
CA LYS A 12 -2.02 18.45 16.75
C LYS A 12 -2.54 17.89 18.08
N ILE A 13 -2.95 16.61 18.09
CA ILE A 13 -3.53 15.95 19.27
C ILE A 13 -2.45 15.23 20.07
N ASN A 14 -1.55 14.52 19.40
CA ASN A 14 -0.51 13.71 20.01
C ASN A 14 0.73 13.61 19.10
N GLN A 15 1.71 14.48 19.35
CA GLN A 15 2.94 14.55 18.57
C GLN A 15 3.77 13.26 18.63
N SER A 16 3.82 12.58 19.79
CA SER A 16 4.56 11.33 19.96
C SER A 16 3.98 10.19 19.11
N LEU A 17 2.65 10.07 19.09
CA LEU A 17 1.96 9.09 18.26
C LEU A 17 2.09 9.43 16.77
N ALA A 18 2.02 10.72 16.41
CA ALA A 18 2.23 11.17 15.03
C ALA A 18 3.62 10.81 14.50
N ARG A 19 4.67 10.94 15.33
CA ARG A 19 6.04 10.56 14.93
C ARG A 19 6.16 9.07 14.61
N ARG A 20 5.59 8.21 15.47
CA ARG A 20 5.55 6.75 15.22
C ARG A 20 4.76 6.40 13.97
N ALA A 21 3.64 7.07 13.73
CA ALA A 21 2.86 6.88 12.52
C ALA A 21 3.64 7.29 11.26
N ARG A 22 4.44 8.37 11.34
CA ARG A 22 5.30 8.83 10.24
C ARG A 22 6.36 7.79 9.87
N GLU A 23 7.03 7.19 10.85
CA GLU A 23 8.01 6.11 10.63
C GLU A 23 7.39 4.93 9.84
N VAL A 24 6.19 4.49 10.22
CA VAL A 24 5.46 3.42 9.51
C VAL A 24 5.03 3.85 8.11
N LEU A 25 4.60 5.10 7.93
CA LEU A 25 4.21 5.62 6.61
C LEU A 25 5.41 5.70 5.66
N ASP A 26 6.58 6.06 6.15
CA ASP A 26 7.80 6.16 5.34
C ASP A 26 8.29 4.78 4.90
N LEU A 27 8.25 3.78 5.79
CA LEU A 27 8.49 2.38 5.43
C LEU A 27 7.49 1.90 4.36
N ASN A 28 6.20 2.16 4.56
CA ASN A 28 5.17 1.79 3.59
C ASN A 28 5.41 2.42 2.21
N LYS A 29 5.94 3.65 2.17
CA LYS A 29 6.29 4.35 0.92
C LYS A 29 7.51 3.72 0.26
N SER A 30 8.56 3.38 1.01
CA SER A 30 9.75 2.75 0.44
C SER A 30 9.45 1.38 -0.16
N GLU A 31 8.59 0.59 0.49
CA GLU A 31 8.17 -0.72 0.02
C GLU A 31 7.11 -0.68 -1.11
N ARG A 32 6.55 0.50 -1.40
CA ARG A 32 5.49 0.67 -2.42
C ARG A 32 5.91 0.11 -3.77
N HIS A 33 7.17 0.28 -4.16
CA HIS A 33 7.68 -0.18 -5.45
C HIS A 33 7.70 -1.72 -5.55
N ILE A 34 8.09 -2.40 -4.46
CA ILE A 34 8.08 -3.86 -4.36
C ILE A 34 6.64 -4.38 -4.47
N ARG A 35 5.72 -3.78 -3.69
CA ARG A 35 4.29 -4.10 -3.76
C ARG A 35 3.72 -3.86 -5.16
N GLY A 36 4.13 -2.78 -5.83
CA GLY A 36 3.76 -2.49 -7.22
C GLY A 36 4.21 -3.57 -8.21
N GLY A 37 5.46 -4.04 -8.09
CA GLY A 37 5.97 -5.14 -8.90
C GLY A 37 5.19 -6.44 -8.70
N MET A 38 4.91 -6.80 -7.44
CA MET A 38 4.09 -7.97 -7.11
C MET A 38 2.66 -7.85 -7.65
N ALA A 39 2.05 -6.66 -7.56
CA ALA A 39 0.71 -6.41 -8.08
C ALA A 39 0.65 -6.59 -9.61
N THR A 40 1.64 -6.06 -10.34
CA THR A 40 1.74 -6.23 -11.80
C THR A 40 1.90 -7.70 -12.16
N ARG A 41 2.82 -8.41 -11.52
CA ARG A 41 3.00 -9.85 -11.73
C ARG A 41 1.71 -10.63 -11.48
N GLY A 42 1.06 -10.38 -10.36
CA GLY A 42 -0.21 -11.01 -10.00
C GLY A 42 -1.33 -10.74 -11.01
N LYS A 43 -1.39 -9.53 -11.58
CA LYS A 43 -2.35 -9.19 -12.67
C LYS A 43 -2.14 -10.10 -13.89
N TYR A 44 -0.91 -10.23 -14.38
CA TYR A 44 -0.63 -11.04 -15.57
C TYR A 44 -0.79 -12.54 -15.31
N GLU A 45 -0.44 -13.03 -14.11
CA GLU A 45 -0.70 -14.41 -13.72
C GLU A 45 -2.21 -14.72 -13.69
N LYS A 46 -3.03 -13.81 -13.16
CA LYS A 46 -4.49 -13.93 -13.18
C LYS A 46 -5.03 -13.95 -14.61
N ILE A 47 -4.55 -13.05 -15.48
CA ILE A 47 -4.94 -13.03 -16.90
C ILE A 47 -4.58 -14.36 -17.56
N LYS A 48 -3.36 -14.86 -17.38
CA LYS A 48 -2.91 -16.14 -17.96
C LYS A 48 -3.76 -17.32 -17.48
N LYS A 49 -4.10 -17.38 -16.19
CA LYS A 49 -4.98 -18.42 -15.63
C LYS A 49 -6.38 -18.35 -16.26
N ASN A 50 -6.94 -17.15 -16.38
CA ASN A 50 -8.26 -16.94 -16.99
C ASN A 50 -8.25 -17.32 -18.47
N THR A 51 -7.22 -16.94 -19.24
CA THR A 51 -7.10 -17.33 -20.65
C THR A 51 -7.03 -18.85 -20.80
N LYS A 52 -6.26 -19.55 -19.96
CA LYS A 52 -6.19 -21.02 -19.99
C LYS A 52 -7.52 -21.68 -19.65
N ALA A 53 -8.30 -21.10 -18.74
CA ALA A 53 -9.61 -21.61 -18.35
C ALA A 53 -10.69 -21.43 -19.43
N ILE A 54 -10.47 -20.56 -20.41
CA ILE A 54 -11.41 -20.32 -21.53
C ILE A 54 -11.06 -21.20 -22.75
N GLN A 55 -9.82 -21.70 -22.84
CA GLN A 55 -9.31 -22.47 -23.97
C GLN A 55 -9.37 -23.99 -23.79
N GLY A 56 -9.83 -24.48 -22.63
CA GLY A 56 -10.06 -25.90 -22.34
C GLY A 56 -11.50 -26.13 -21.93
#